data_AF-A0AAU7N4T4-F1
#
_entry.id   AF-A0AAU7N4T4-F1
#
_cell.length_a   1.000
_cell.length_b   1.000
_cell.length_c   1.000
_cell.angle_alpha   90.00
_cell.angle_beta   90.00
_cell.angle_gamma   90.00
#
_symmetry.space_group_name_H-M   'P 1'
#
loop_
_entity.id
_entity.type
_entity.pdbx_description
1 polymer ?
#
loop_
_entity_poly.entity_id
_entity_poly.type
_entity_poly.pdbx_seq_one_letter_code
_entity_poly.pdbx_strand_id
1 'polypeptide(L)'
;MSWNKDAAVSYLRSHALGHSHNECAKFTRRAIIAGGITLERTHDAKDYGPKLLRAGFKEVPPGSTLLSGDVAVIQPYPGGNSSGHMTMFDGTRWISDFTQLSMYPGPGYRHAQPAYKIYRMSR
;
A
#
# COMPACT_ATOMS: atom_id res chain seq x y z
N MET A 1 2.30 -11.20 -17.91
CA MET A 1 2.57 -11.41 -16.46
C MET A 1 1.22 -11.60 -15.80
N SER A 2 0.97 -12.74 -15.15
CA SER A 2 -0.26 -12.95 -14.37
C SER A 2 -0.05 -12.45 -12.94
N TRP A 3 -0.96 -11.62 -12.43
CA TRP A 3 -0.93 -11.19 -11.04
C TRP A 3 -1.35 -12.35 -10.12
N ASN A 4 -0.56 -12.61 -9.09
CA ASN A 4 -0.89 -13.55 -8.02
C ASN A 4 -1.07 -12.79 -6.72
N LYS A 5 -2.29 -12.35 -6.48
CA LYS A 5 -2.70 -11.66 -5.26
C LYS A 5 -2.34 -12.45 -3.99
N ASP A 6 -2.58 -13.74 -3.97
CA ASP A 6 -2.42 -14.56 -2.76
C ASP A 6 -0.94 -14.68 -2.39
N ALA A 7 -0.05 -14.76 -3.37
CA ALA A 7 1.40 -14.68 -3.17
C ALA A 7 1.81 -13.31 -2.64
N ALA A 8 1.27 -12.21 -3.19
CA ALA A 8 1.57 -10.86 -2.71
C ALA A 8 1.16 -10.67 -1.24
N VAL A 9 -0.06 -11.09 -0.90
CA VAL A 9 -0.60 -10.99 0.46
C VAL A 9 0.12 -11.91 1.44
N SER A 10 0.48 -13.14 1.02
CA SER A 10 1.27 -14.04 1.86
C SER A 10 2.68 -13.50 2.13
N TYR A 11 3.31 -12.89 1.12
CA TYR A 11 4.59 -12.21 1.30
C TYR A 11 4.45 -11.06 2.29
N LEU A 12 3.44 -10.21 2.12
CA LEU A 12 3.17 -9.06 2.98
C LEU A 12 2.97 -9.47 4.45
N ARG A 13 2.18 -10.52 4.71
CA ARG A 13 1.93 -11.05 6.05
C ARG A 13 3.19 -11.63 6.69
N SER A 14 3.93 -12.45 5.96
CA SER A 14 5.11 -13.15 6.50
C SER A 14 6.30 -12.22 6.76
N HIS A 15 6.34 -11.05 6.12
CA HIS A 15 7.41 -10.07 6.27
C HIS A 15 7.01 -8.88 7.14
N ALA A 16 5.78 -8.82 7.65
CA ALA A 16 5.35 -7.73 8.53
C ALA A 16 6.19 -7.71 9.82
N LEU A 17 6.75 -6.54 10.15
CA LEU A 17 7.50 -6.30 11.36
C LEU A 17 6.55 -5.98 12.53
N GLY A 18 7.08 -6.01 13.76
CA GLY A 18 6.29 -5.74 14.97
C GLY A 18 5.82 -4.28 15.12
N HIS A 19 6.49 -3.33 14.45
CA HIS A 19 6.15 -1.90 14.42
C HIS A 19 6.68 -1.28 13.12
N SER A 20 6.39 0.01 12.87
CA SER A 20 6.88 0.68 11.66
C SER A 20 8.38 0.92 11.72
N HIS A 21 9.07 0.61 10.62
CA HIS A 21 10.49 0.92 10.40
C HIS A 21 10.66 2.01 9.33
N ASN A 22 9.58 2.73 8.98
CA ASN A 22 9.53 3.71 7.89
C ASN A 22 9.90 3.12 6.51
N GLU A 23 9.68 1.81 6.32
CA GLU A 23 9.99 1.12 5.06
C GLU A 23 8.73 0.71 4.28
N CYS A 24 7.57 1.33 4.57
CA CYS A 24 6.27 1.01 4.01
C CYS A 24 6.29 0.87 2.47
N ALA A 25 6.88 1.83 1.77
CA ALA A 25 7.02 1.80 0.30
C ALA A 25 7.80 0.57 -0.21
N LYS A 26 8.88 0.18 0.50
CA LYS A 26 9.74 -0.94 0.12
C LYS A 26 9.02 -2.27 0.34
N PHE A 27 8.34 -2.45 1.47
CA PHE A 27 7.66 -3.69 1.82
C PHE A 27 6.45 -3.93 0.92
N THR A 28 5.60 -2.92 0.74
CA THR A 28 4.44 -3.04 -0.15
C THR A 28 4.86 -3.24 -1.61
N ARG A 29 5.94 -2.59 -2.09
CA ARG A 29 6.49 -2.89 -3.44
C ARG A 29 6.97 -4.33 -3.54
N ARG A 30 7.70 -4.84 -2.54
CA ARG A 30 8.21 -6.23 -2.55
C ARG A 30 7.07 -7.25 -2.55
N ALA A 31 5.98 -6.99 -1.82
CA ALA A 31 4.77 -7.79 -1.87
C ALA A 31 4.17 -7.82 -3.30
N ILE A 32 4.06 -6.67 -3.96
CA ILE A 32 3.58 -6.60 -5.35
C ILE A 32 4.49 -7.40 -6.31
N ILE A 33 5.81 -7.30 -6.14
CA ILE A 33 6.79 -8.07 -6.92
C ILE A 33 6.65 -9.58 -6.66
N ALA A 34 6.44 -9.98 -5.41
CA ALA A 34 6.19 -11.39 -5.05
C ALA A 34 4.89 -11.92 -5.69
N GLY A 35 3.91 -11.05 -5.93
CA GLY A 35 2.73 -11.35 -6.74
C GLY A 35 2.96 -11.38 -8.25
N GLY A 36 4.21 -11.26 -8.73
CA GLY A 36 4.57 -11.39 -10.14
C GLY A 36 4.46 -10.11 -10.96
N ILE A 37 4.19 -8.95 -10.33
CA ILE A 37 4.14 -7.65 -11.02
C ILE A 37 5.43 -6.88 -10.79
N THR A 38 6.15 -6.58 -11.88
CA THR A 38 7.28 -5.66 -11.82
C THR A 38 6.77 -4.24 -11.57
N LEU A 39 7.24 -3.64 -10.47
CA LEU A 39 6.88 -2.27 -10.09
C LEU A 39 8.15 -1.42 -9.98
N GLU A 40 8.19 -0.32 -10.73
CA GLU A 40 9.30 0.63 -10.68
C GLU A 40 9.53 1.14 -9.24
N ARG A 41 10.79 1.34 -8.88
CA ARG A 41 11.14 1.95 -7.59
C ARG A 41 10.98 3.48 -7.66
N THR A 42 10.49 4.06 -6.57
CA THR A 42 10.74 5.46 -6.15
C THR A 42 11.12 5.47 -4.67
N HIS A 43 11.66 6.59 -4.21
CA HIS A 43 11.99 6.84 -2.82
C HIS A 43 10.72 6.99 -1.97
N ASP A 44 9.80 7.88 -2.36
CA ASP A 44 8.66 8.25 -1.51
C ASP A 44 7.41 7.42 -1.81
N ALA A 45 6.67 7.08 -0.76
CA ALA A 45 5.42 6.33 -0.86
C ALA A 45 4.36 7.10 -1.64
N LYS A 46 4.23 8.42 -1.41
CA LYS A 46 3.26 9.31 -2.09
C LYS A 46 3.36 9.29 -3.62
N ASP A 47 4.50 8.90 -4.18
CA ASP A 47 4.78 8.95 -5.62
C ASP A 47 4.50 7.62 -6.34
N TYR A 48 4.00 6.59 -5.63
CA TYR A 48 3.72 5.29 -6.23
C TYR A 48 2.45 5.25 -7.10
N GLY A 49 1.54 6.21 -6.97
CA GLY A 49 0.29 6.22 -7.74
C GLY A 49 0.48 6.06 -9.25
N PRO A 50 1.22 6.96 -9.92
CA PRO A 50 1.52 6.83 -11.35
C PRO A 50 2.26 5.54 -11.73
N LYS A 51 3.06 4.98 -10.83
CA LYS A 51 3.79 3.72 -11.07
C LYS A 51 2.89 2.51 -11.02
N LEU A 52 1.95 2.48 -10.07
CA LEU A 52 0.92 1.45 -9.97
C LEU A 52 0.06 1.44 -11.24
N LEU A 53 -0.35 2.63 -11.71
CA LEU A 53 -1.09 2.76 -12.97
C LEU A 53 -0.31 2.21 -14.18
N ARG A 54 0.97 2.58 -14.33
CA ARG A 54 1.83 2.03 -15.40
C ARG A 54 2.03 0.52 -15.30
N ALA A 55 2.06 -0.03 -14.09
CA ALA A 55 2.14 -1.47 -13.84
C ALA A 55 0.82 -2.22 -14.10
N GLY A 56 -0.26 -1.52 -14.47
CA GLY A 56 -1.55 -2.12 -14.83
C GLY A 56 -2.62 -2.08 -13.73
N PHE A 57 -2.31 -1.53 -12.55
CA PHE A 57 -3.33 -1.28 -11.54
C PHE A 57 -4.29 -0.19 -12.02
N LYS A 58 -5.50 -0.20 -11.47
CA LYS A 58 -6.52 0.83 -11.70
C LYS A 58 -6.92 1.48 -10.39
N GLU A 59 -7.24 2.76 -10.42
CA GLU A 59 -7.82 3.43 -9.26
C GLU A 59 -9.17 2.79 -8.91
N VAL A 60 -9.36 2.51 -7.62
CA VAL A 60 -10.61 2.01 -7.06
C VAL A 60 -11.48 3.22 -6.73
N PRO A 61 -12.71 3.32 -7.27
CA PRO A 61 -13.61 4.44 -6.97
C PRO A 61 -13.90 4.56 -5.47
N PRO A 62 -13.99 5.79 -4.91
CA PRO A 62 -14.39 6.00 -3.52
C PRO A 62 -15.70 5.29 -3.19
N GLY A 63 -15.80 4.69 -2.00
CA GLY A 63 -16.98 3.94 -1.55
C GLY A 63 -17.06 2.49 -2.07
N SER A 64 -16.15 2.06 -2.94
CA SER A 64 -16.07 0.65 -3.36
C SER A 64 -15.71 -0.27 -2.19
N THR A 65 -16.21 -1.50 -2.23
CA THR A 65 -15.78 -2.56 -1.30
C THR A 65 -14.28 -2.85 -1.47
N LEU A 66 -13.55 -2.84 -0.35
CA LEU A 66 -12.14 -3.22 -0.30
C LEU A 66 -11.97 -4.70 -0.59
N LEU A 67 -10.99 -5.04 -1.40
CA LEU A 67 -10.61 -6.42 -1.71
C LEU A 67 -9.16 -6.65 -1.30
N SER A 68 -8.87 -7.89 -0.91
CA SER A 68 -7.50 -8.32 -0.68
C SER A 68 -6.62 -7.97 -1.90
N GLY A 69 -5.41 -7.48 -1.65
CA GLY A 69 -4.48 -6.97 -2.67
C GLY A 69 -4.67 -5.49 -3.05
N ASP A 70 -5.69 -4.80 -2.54
CA ASP A 70 -5.84 -3.35 -2.74
C ASP A 70 -4.68 -2.60 -2.11
N VAL A 71 -4.11 -1.64 -2.84
CA VAL A 71 -2.97 -0.84 -2.40
C VAL A 71 -3.42 0.59 -2.20
N ALA A 72 -3.29 1.12 -0.97
CA ALA A 72 -3.51 2.53 -0.70
C ALA A 72 -2.18 3.30 -0.77
N VAL A 73 -2.22 4.45 -1.45
CA VAL A 73 -1.16 5.47 -1.43
C VAL A 73 -1.75 6.72 -0.78
N ILE A 74 -1.15 7.12 0.33
CA ILE A 74 -1.61 8.19 1.21
C ILE A 74 -0.63 9.35 1.14
N GLN A 75 -1.15 10.55 0.92
CA GLN A 75 -0.35 11.79 0.88
C GLN A 75 0.16 12.17 2.28
N PRO A 76 1.26 12.94 2.37
CA PRO A 76 1.71 13.48 3.64
C PRO A 76 0.69 14.47 4.23
N TYR A 77 0.83 14.76 5.53
CA TYR A 77 0.07 15.79 6.23
C TYR A 77 1.03 16.77 6.94
N PRO A 78 0.60 18.00 7.27
CA PRO A 78 1.43 18.96 7.99
C PRO A 78 1.97 18.42 9.31
N GLY A 79 3.28 18.50 9.52
CA GLY A 79 3.96 17.94 10.70
C GLY A 79 4.18 16.42 10.67
N GLY A 80 3.71 15.74 9.62
CA GLY A 80 3.96 14.32 9.37
C GLY A 80 5.20 14.07 8.50
N ASN A 81 5.45 12.78 8.24
CA ASN A 81 6.50 12.36 7.30
C ASN A 81 6.15 12.80 5.86
N SER A 82 7.08 13.50 5.20
CA SER A 82 6.91 14.04 3.84
C SER A 82 6.86 12.95 2.74
N SER A 83 7.35 11.75 3.00
CA SER A 83 7.30 10.62 2.07
C SER A 83 5.91 10.04 1.88
N GLY A 84 4.92 10.42 2.70
CA GLY A 84 3.57 9.83 2.69
C GLY A 84 3.56 8.40 3.22
N HIS A 85 2.57 7.61 2.83
CA HIS A 85 2.46 6.21 3.25
C HIS A 85 1.90 5.32 2.14
N MET A 86 2.36 4.06 2.09
CA MET A 86 1.84 3.04 1.18
C MET A 86 1.55 1.76 1.95
N THR A 87 0.40 1.16 1.73
CA THR A 87 -0.06 -0.02 2.46
C THR A 87 -0.98 -0.87 1.59
N MET A 88 -1.07 -2.18 1.87
CA MET A 88 -1.92 -3.10 1.13
C MET A 88 -2.92 -3.78 2.07
N PHE A 89 -4.15 -3.95 1.59
CA PHE A 89 -5.20 -4.65 2.32
C PHE A 89 -5.07 -6.15 2.11
N ASP A 90 -4.97 -6.93 3.19
CA ASP A 90 -4.80 -8.38 3.11
C ASP A 90 -6.14 -9.14 2.97
N GLY A 91 -7.27 -8.41 3.01
CA GLY A 91 -8.64 -8.95 3.09
C GLY A 91 -9.32 -8.71 4.43
N THR A 92 -8.54 -8.40 5.47
CA THR A 92 -9.01 -8.16 6.84
C THR A 92 -8.36 -6.94 7.47
N ARG A 93 -7.05 -6.73 7.25
CA ARG A 93 -6.22 -5.67 7.83
C ARG A 93 -5.38 -5.00 6.76
N TRP A 94 -4.99 -3.76 7.04
CA TRP A 94 -4.00 -3.04 6.25
C TRP A 94 -2.60 -3.36 6.77
N ILE A 95 -1.70 -3.71 5.86
CA ILE A 95 -0.32 -4.09 6.18
C ILE A 95 0.63 -3.35 5.23
N SER A 96 1.67 -2.74 5.81
CA SER A 96 2.76 -2.09 5.08
C SER A 96 4.07 -2.78 5.41
N ASP A 97 4.97 -2.12 6.14
CA ASP A 97 6.10 -2.74 6.82
C ASP A 97 5.70 -3.37 8.17
N PHE A 98 4.48 -3.10 8.66
CA PHE A 98 3.89 -3.69 9.85
C PHE A 98 2.36 -3.84 9.70
N THR A 99 1.74 -4.60 10.61
CA THR A 99 0.27 -4.71 10.66
C THR A 99 -0.35 -3.48 11.31
N GLN A 100 -1.29 -2.85 10.62
CA GLN A 100 -1.89 -1.58 11.06
C GLN A 100 -3.25 -1.76 11.71
N LEU A 101 -3.59 -0.84 12.62
CA LEU A 101 -4.93 -0.72 13.20
C LEU A 101 -5.99 -0.26 12.19
N SER A 102 -5.60 0.57 11.23
CA SER A 102 -6.44 1.09 10.14
C SER A 102 -5.57 1.38 8.92
N MET A 103 -6.17 1.81 7.79
CA MET A 103 -5.40 2.24 6.62
C MET A 103 -4.41 3.37 6.95
N TYR A 104 -4.83 4.31 7.81
CA TYR A 104 -3.95 5.33 8.37
C TYR A 104 -3.05 4.71 9.47
N PRO A 105 -1.72 4.67 9.27
CA PRO A 105 -0.83 3.84 10.08
C PRO A 105 -0.62 4.37 11.50
N GLY A 106 -0.82 5.67 11.73
CA GLY A 106 -0.52 6.32 13.00
C GLY A 106 -1.56 7.37 13.41
N PRO A 107 -1.51 7.86 14.66
CA PRO A 107 -2.48 8.82 15.19
C PRO A 107 -2.53 10.12 14.39
N GLY A 108 -1.38 10.65 13.96
CA GLY A 108 -1.34 11.87 13.13
C GLY A 108 -2.05 11.70 11.79
N TYR A 109 -1.84 10.57 11.10
CA TYR A 109 -2.57 10.25 9.86
C TYR A 109 -4.09 10.10 10.11
N ARG A 110 -4.49 9.45 11.21
CA ARG A 110 -5.90 9.27 11.56
C ARG A 110 -6.60 10.59 11.90
N HIS A 111 -5.88 11.51 12.53
CA HIS A 111 -6.39 12.84 12.87
C HIS A 111 -6.46 13.74 11.63
N ALA A 112 -5.38 13.84 10.86
CA ALA A 112 -5.29 14.76 9.73
C ALA A 112 -6.05 14.29 8.49
N GLN A 113 -6.28 12.98 8.35
CA GLN A 113 -6.98 12.35 7.22
C GLN A 113 -6.52 12.87 5.83
N PRO A 114 -5.21 12.85 5.53
CA PRO A 114 -4.71 13.34 4.25
C PRO A 114 -5.27 12.54 3.08
N ALA A 115 -5.33 13.18 1.92
CA ALA A 115 -5.85 12.55 0.71
C ALA A 115 -5.13 11.21 0.42
N TYR A 116 -5.91 10.23 -0.03
CA TYR A 116 -5.39 8.93 -0.44
C TYR A 116 -6.09 8.48 -1.72
N LYS A 117 -5.44 7.53 -2.40
CA LYS A 117 -6.04 6.78 -3.51
C LYS A 117 -5.78 5.30 -3.29
N ILE A 118 -6.73 4.48 -3.70
CA ILE A 118 -6.63 3.02 -3.65
C ILE A 118 -6.48 2.50 -5.08
N TYR A 119 -5.62 1.52 -5.26
CA TYR A 119 -5.29 0.91 -6.55
C TYR A 119 -5.50 -0.60 -6.48
N ARG A 120 -6.08 -1.17 -7.53
CA ARG A 120 -6.38 -2.61 -7.63
C ARG A 120 -5.89 -3.16 -8.97
N MET A 121 -5.18 -4.28 -8.92
CA MET A 121 -4.85 -5.07 -10.10
C MET A 121 -5.99 -6.05 -10.40
N SER A 122 -6.43 -6.07 -11.66
CA SER A 122 -7.49 -6.99 -12.10
C SER A 122 -6.86 -8.27 -12.65
N ARG A 123 -7.23 -9.42 -12.06
CA ARG A 123 -6.76 -10.78 -12.36
C ARG A 123 -5.28 -11.03 -12.13
#